data_AF-A0A6G0W7B7-F1
#
_entry.id   AF-A0A6G0W7B7-F1
#
_cell.length_a   1.000
_cell.length_b   1.000
_cell.length_c   1.000
_cell.angle_alpha   90.00
_cell.angle_beta   90.00
_cell.angle_gamma   90.00
#
_symmetry.space_group_name_H-M   'P 1'
#
loop_
_entity.id
_entity.type
_entity.pdbx_description
1 polymer ?
#
loop_
_entity_poly.entity_id
_entity_poly.type
_entity_poly.pdbx_seq_one_letter_code
_entity_poly.pdbx_strand_id
1 'polypeptide(L)'
;MNSQMQKQLLDAVGNQVLQSLQAQEEQLDAKIKQLESMEEDDLEKLRERRLRQFKEAAAQKQAWKNAGHGSYTELSTQQEFFDVTKGSECAVVHFYNVTNAYCPILDKHLTTLAETHLETKFCRMNAEKADYLVQKLGIWMIPCVALIKNKSVVHMLQGLDELGGTDQFSTHFLAYYLSTKDVLKFDSPPPESTTDTGFAAPKPTGPIKQSVFDYNSDDDDYD
;
A
#
# COMPACT_ATOMS: atom_id res chain seq x y z
N MET A 1 -44.08 21.08 8.97
CA MET A 1 -43.56 20.02 9.85
C MET A 1 -42.11 19.61 9.52
N ASN A 2 -41.65 19.58 8.26
CA ASN A 2 -40.26 19.19 7.93
C ASN A 2 -39.13 20.13 8.41
N SER A 3 -39.38 21.45 8.49
CA SER A 3 -38.32 22.42 8.83
C SER A 3 -37.93 22.39 10.32
N GLN A 4 -38.87 22.16 11.23
CA GLN A 4 -38.58 22.03 12.68
C GLN A 4 -37.82 20.74 12.99
N MET A 5 -38.16 19.63 12.32
CA MET A 5 -37.48 18.35 12.51
C MET A 5 -36.05 18.39 11.94
N GLN A 6 -35.82 19.05 10.80
CA GLN A 6 -34.46 19.29 10.28
C GLN A 6 -33.61 20.16 11.21
N LYS A 7 -34.21 21.19 11.82
CA LYS A 7 -33.49 22.07 12.75
C LYS A 7 -33.10 21.32 14.04
N GLN A 8 -34.02 20.53 14.61
CA GLN A 8 -33.72 19.67 15.77
C GLN A 8 -32.65 18.62 15.47
N LEU A 9 -32.64 18.04 14.27
CA LEU A 9 -31.58 17.10 13.85
C LEU A 9 -30.23 17.81 13.71
N LEU A 10 -30.18 19.01 13.14
CA LEU A 10 -28.94 19.78 13.03
C LEU A 10 -28.38 20.16 14.41
N ASP A 11 -29.24 20.60 15.32
CA ASP A 11 -28.86 20.98 16.68
C ASP A 11 -28.38 19.75 17.49
N ALA A 12 -29.03 18.59 17.31
CA ALA A 12 -28.62 17.33 17.93
C ALA A 12 -27.26 16.85 17.42
N VAL A 13 -27.01 16.92 16.11
CA VAL A 13 -25.71 16.60 15.51
C VAL A 13 -24.64 17.58 15.98
N GLY A 14 -24.95 18.88 16.04
CA GLY A 14 -24.05 19.91 16.56
C GLY A 14 -23.63 19.63 18.01
N ASN A 15 -24.59 19.30 18.88
CA ASN A 15 -24.30 18.93 20.27
C ASN A 15 -23.49 17.64 20.40
N GLN A 16 -23.77 16.63 19.57
CA GLN A 16 -23.02 15.38 19.59
C GLN A 16 -21.56 15.59 19.15
N VAL A 17 -21.33 16.41 18.13
CA VAL A 17 -19.98 16.82 17.70
C VAL A 17 -19.28 17.60 18.81
N LEU A 18 -19.98 18.57 19.43
CA LEU A 18 -19.42 19.36 20.52
C LEU A 18 -19.00 18.50 21.72
N GLN A 19 -19.85 17.55 22.13
CA GLN A 19 -19.55 16.59 23.19
C GLN A 19 -18.36 15.69 22.84
N SER A 20 -18.25 15.26 21.58
CA SER A 20 -17.11 14.46 21.13
C SER A 20 -15.79 15.23 21.18
N LEU A 21 -15.81 16.52 20.83
CA LEU A 21 -14.63 17.39 20.87
C LEU A 21 -14.23 17.71 22.32
N GLN A 22 -15.20 17.98 23.20
CA GLN A 22 -14.93 18.21 24.63
C GLN A 22 -14.32 16.96 25.29
N ALA A 23 -14.84 15.76 24.98
CA ALA A 23 -14.27 14.53 25.48
C ALA A 23 -12.84 14.27 24.96
N GLN A 24 -12.53 14.69 23.72
CA GLN A 24 -11.18 14.63 23.18
C GLN A 24 -10.24 15.64 23.85
N GLU A 25 -10.71 16.85 24.12
CA GLU A 25 -9.96 17.91 24.82
C GLU A 25 -9.62 17.48 26.25
N GLU A 26 -10.59 16.95 27.02
CA GLU A 26 -10.36 16.44 28.37
C GLU A 26 -9.34 15.27 28.39
N GLN A 27 -9.38 14.40 27.39
CA GLN A 27 -8.38 13.33 27.24
C GLN A 27 -6.98 13.88 26.94
N LEU A 28 -6.88 14.95 26.15
CA LEU A 28 -5.61 15.62 25.86
C LEU A 28 -5.05 16.30 27.11
N ASP A 29 -5.88 17.04 27.84
CA ASP A 29 -5.49 17.73 29.08
C ASP A 29 -5.03 16.75 30.16
N ALA A 30 -5.74 15.63 30.33
CA ALA A 30 -5.33 14.57 31.26
C ALA A 30 -3.96 13.99 30.90
N LYS A 31 -3.68 13.84 29.60
CA LYS A 31 -2.41 13.33 29.09
C LYS A 31 -1.27 14.35 29.24
N ILE A 32 -1.54 15.64 29.04
CA ILE A 32 -0.58 16.72 29.28
C ILE A 32 -0.19 16.74 30.75
N LYS A 33 -1.17 16.72 31.66
CA LYS A 33 -0.93 16.70 33.10
C LYS A 33 -0.14 15.46 33.54
N GLN A 34 -0.42 14.31 32.93
CA GLN A 34 0.35 13.09 33.17
C GLN A 34 1.82 13.25 32.75
N LEU A 35 2.09 13.82 31.57
CA LEU A 35 3.44 14.06 31.06
C LEU A 35 4.21 15.07 31.94
N GLU A 36 3.55 16.12 32.43
CA GLU A 36 4.14 17.10 33.35
C GLU A 36 4.48 16.50 34.72
N SER A 37 3.75 15.46 35.14
CA SER A 37 4.01 14.73 36.38
C SER A 37 5.01 13.57 36.24
N MET A 38 5.55 13.31 35.04
CA MET A 38 6.52 12.23 34.85
C MET A 38 7.82 12.55 35.60
N GLU A 39 8.22 11.64 36.47
CA GLU A 39 9.47 11.73 37.20
C GLU A 39 10.68 11.38 36.31
N GLU A 40 11.88 11.75 36.73
CA GLU A 40 13.13 11.49 35.99
C GLU A 40 13.34 9.97 35.72
N ASP A 41 12.91 9.11 36.64
CA ASP A 41 12.95 7.65 36.50
C ASP A 41 11.98 7.11 35.42
N ASP A 42 10.83 7.77 35.22
CA ASP A 42 9.87 7.40 34.16
C ASP A 42 10.38 7.79 32.77
N LEU A 43 11.09 8.92 32.67
CA LEU A 43 11.76 9.35 31.46
C LEU A 43 12.89 8.37 31.09
N GLU A 44 13.68 7.90 32.06
CA GLU A 44 14.73 6.92 31.82
C GLU A 44 14.15 5.56 31.36
N LYS A 45 13.09 5.06 32.01
CA LYS A 45 12.37 3.83 31.56
C LYS A 45 11.82 3.98 30.14
N LEU A 46 11.28 5.15 29.78
CA LEU A 46 10.80 5.40 28.42
C LEU A 46 11.93 5.37 27.40
N ARG A 47 13.09 5.96 27.75
CA ARG A 47 14.29 5.95 26.92
C ARG A 47 14.81 4.54 26.70
N GLU A 48 14.93 3.75 27.76
CA GLU A 48 15.32 2.34 27.69
C GLU A 48 14.39 1.53 26.80
N ARG A 49 13.07 1.71 26.94
CA ARG A 49 12.07 1.04 26.10
C ARG A 49 12.23 1.38 24.62
N ARG A 50 12.43 2.66 24.29
CA ARG A 50 12.65 3.11 22.90
C ARG A 50 13.95 2.58 22.34
N LEU A 51 15.03 2.61 23.12
CA LEU A 51 16.33 2.07 22.71
C LEU A 51 16.24 0.57 22.44
N ARG A 52 15.52 -0.19 23.28
CA ARG A 52 15.28 -1.61 23.07
C ARG A 52 14.50 -1.87 21.78
N GLN A 53 13.40 -1.17 21.56
CA GLN A 53 12.61 -1.28 20.32
C GLN A 53 13.44 -0.95 19.07
N PHE A 54 14.29 0.08 19.14
CA PHE A 54 15.17 0.44 18.04
C PHE A 54 16.21 -0.66 17.75
N LYS A 55 16.83 -1.22 18.80
CA LYS A 55 17.78 -2.34 18.68
C LYS A 55 17.13 -3.59 18.10
N GLU A 56 15.94 -3.96 18.58
CA GLU A 56 15.16 -5.10 18.08
C GLU A 56 14.80 -4.92 16.60
N ALA A 57 14.31 -3.72 16.21
CA ALA A 57 13.98 -3.43 14.82
C ALA A 57 15.22 -3.45 13.91
N ALA A 58 16.36 -2.95 14.38
CA ALA A 58 17.62 -3.01 13.63
C ALA A 58 18.10 -4.45 13.45
N ALA A 59 18.07 -5.27 14.51
CA ALA A 59 18.42 -6.69 14.46
C ALA A 59 17.50 -7.45 13.50
N GLN A 60 16.19 -7.17 13.53
CA GLN A 60 15.22 -7.77 12.62
C GLN A 60 15.51 -7.41 11.17
N LYS A 61 15.77 -6.13 10.86
CA LYS A 61 16.17 -5.70 9.52
C LYS A 61 17.43 -6.39 9.03
N GLN A 62 18.40 -6.60 9.92
CA GLN A 62 19.63 -7.33 9.59
C GLN A 62 19.35 -8.82 9.34
N ALA A 63 18.49 -9.45 10.14
CA ALA A 63 18.06 -10.83 9.92
C ALA A 63 17.37 -11.01 8.57
N TRP A 64 16.47 -10.09 8.18
CA TRP A 64 15.85 -10.08 6.86
C TRP A 64 16.87 -9.97 5.73
N LYS A 65 17.82 -9.05 5.83
CA LYS A 65 18.91 -8.92 4.84
C LYS A 65 19.75 -10.20 4.75
N ASN A 66 20.05 -10.84 5.89
CA ASN A 66 20.79 -12.11 5.91
C ASN A 66 19.98 -13.27 5.28
N ALA A 67 18.65 -13.23 5.38
CA ALA A 67 17.73 -14.12 4.66
C ALA A 67 17.52 -13.72 3.18
N GLY A 68 18.26 -12.72 2.69
CA GLY A 68 18.24 -12.23 1.32
C GLY A 68 17.04 -11.35 0.96
N HIS A 69 16.28 -10.86 1.94
CA HIS A 69 15.26 -9.83 1.70
C HIS A 69 15.94 -8.54 1.21
N GLY A 70 15.20 -7.66 0.53
CA GLY A 70 15.79 -6.47 -0.09
C GLY A 70 16.16 -6.62 -1.57
N SER A 71 15.92 -7.80 -2.16
CA SER A 71 16.23 -8.08 -3.56
C SER A 71 15.15 -8.94 -4.18
N TYR A 72 14.96 -8.78 -5.50
CA TYR A 72 14.03 -9.58 -6.29
C TYR A 72 14.77 -10.76 -6.93
N THR A 73 14.61 -11.94 -6.36
CA THR A 73 15.37 -13.14 -6.74
C THR A 73 14.53 -14.14 -7.52
N GLU A 74 15.12 -14.78 -8.53
CA GLU A 74 14.49 -15.87 -9.26
C GLU A 74 14.69 -17.21 -8.54
N LEU A 75 13.60 -17.93 -8.33
CA LEU A 75 13.58 -19.29 -7.81
C LEU A 75 13.57 -20.26 -8.99
N SER A 76 14.49 -21.22 -8.96
CA SER A 76 14.64 -22.22 -10.03
C SER A 76 13.98 -23.54 -9.68
N THR A 77 13.78 -23.83 -8.39
CA THR A 77 13.28 -25.11 -7.91
C THR A 77 12.10 -24.97 -6.95
N GLN A 78 11.27 -26.01 -6.89
CA GLN A 78 10.15 -26.07 -5.94
C GLN A 78 10.63 -26.06 -4.48
N GLN A 79 11.82 -26.61 -4.23
CA GLN A 79 12.44 -26.62 -2.91
C GLN A 79 12.71 -25.19 -2.42
N GLU A 80 13.30 -24.35 -3.27
CA GLU A 80 13.55 -22.94 -2.95
C GLU A 80 12.25 -22.18 -2.63
N PHE A 81 11.15 -22.47 -3.34
CA PHE A 81 9.83 -21.90 -3.02
C PHE A 81 9.38 -22.26 -1.59
N PHE A 82 9.51 -23.52 -1.20
CA PHE A 82 9.16 -23.95 0.16
C PHE A 82 10.11 -23.39 1.23
N ASP A 83 11.38 -23.24 0.91
CA ASP A 83 12.38 -22.67 1.82
C ASP A 83 12.11 -21.18 2.06
N VAL A 84 11.78 -20.41 1.02
CA VAL A 84 11.35 -19.02 1.13
C VAL A 84 10.07 -18.91 1.99
N THR A 85 9.08 -19.76 1.71
CA THR A 85 7.80 -19.80 2.43
C THR A 85 7.97 -20.14 3.92
N LYS A 86 8.96 -20.97 4.27
CA LYS A 86 9.26 -21.37 5.66
C LYS A 86 10.13 -20.37 6.39
N GLY A 87 11.09 -19.75 5.68
CA GLY A 87 12.10 -18.86 6.25
C GLY A 87 11.65 -17.40 6.39
N SER A 88 10.56 -17.01 5.72
CA SER A 88 10.03 -15.64 5.75
C SER A 88 8.59 -15.63 6.25
N GLU A 89 8.26 -14.66 7.12
CA GLU A 89 6.89 -14.47 7.61
C GLU A 89 5.95 -14.05 6.48
N CYS A 90 6.38 -13.06 5.69
CA CYS A 90 5.71 -12.58 4.50
C CYS A 90 6.57 -12.84 3.26
N ALA A 91 5.96 -13.39 2.21
CA ALA A 91 6.60 -13.59 0.92
C ALA A 91 5.62 -13.30 -0.22
N VAL A 92 6.16 -12.78 -1.32
CA VAL A 92 5.44 -12.48 -2.55
C VAL A 92 6.17 -13.19 -3.69
N VAL A 93 5.49 -14.11 -4.35
CA VAL A 93 6.07 -14.92 -5.43
C VAL A 93 5.33 -14.66 -6.74
N HIS A 94 6.01 -14.06 -7.71
CA HIS A 94 5.50 -13.85 -9.06
C HIS A 94 5.78 -15.07 -9.94
N PHE A 95 4.72 -15.77 -10.32
CA PHE A 95 4.73 -16.81 -11.35
C PHE A 95 4.62 -16.15 -12.71
N TYR A 96 5.69 -16.23 -13.50
CA TYR A 96 5.81 -15.54 -14.77
C TYR A 96 6.01 -16.52 -15.94
N ASN A 97 5.70 -16.05 -17.15
CA ASN A 97 6.10 -16.67 -18.41
C ASN A 97 6.81 -15.61 -19.26
N VAL A 98 7.90 -16.01 -19.94
CA VAL A 98 8.69 -15.14 -20.81
C VAL A 98 7.88 -14.60 -21.99
N THR A 99 6.86 -15.33 -22.45
CA THR A 99 6.01 -14.92 -23.58
C THR A 99 4.96 -13.88 -23.21
N ASN A 100 4.68 -13.68 -21.92
CA ASN A 100 3.64 -12.76 -21.46
C ASN A 100 4.17 -11.33 -21.33
N ALA A 101 3.59 -10.40 -22.07
CA ALA A 101 4.01 -8.99 -22.10
C ALA A 101 3.79 -8.23 -20.78
N TYR A 102 2.91 -8.73 -19.90
CA TYR A 102 2.58 -8.09 -18.62
C TYR A 102 3.53 -8.50 -17.49
N CYS A 103 4.21 -9.64 -17.60
CA CYS A 103 5.17 -10.09 -16.59
C CYS A 103 6.32 -9.08 -16.35
N PRO A 104 6.95 -8.48 -17.39
CA PRO A 104 7.97 -7.46 -17.20
C PRO A 104 7.48 -6.19 -16.47
N ILE A 105 6.19 -5.87 -16.53
CA ILE A 105 5.62 -4.71 -15.83
C ILE A 105 5.58 -5.00 -14.33
N LEU A 106 5.04 -6.15 -13.92
CA LEU A 106 5.07 -6.59 -12.53
C LEU A 106 6.50 -6.73 -12.00
N ASP A 107 7.42 -7.28 -12.79
CA ASP A 107 8.83 -7.40 -12.38
C ASP A 107 9.44 -6.05 -11.99
N LYS A 108 9.14 -4.96 -12.73
CA LYS A 108 9.62 -3.61 -12.40
C LYS A 108 9.09 -3.14 -11.04
N HIS A 109 7.77 -3.22 -10.84
CA HIS A 109 7.16 -2.78 -9.59
C HIS A 109 7.62 -3.61 -8.38
N LEU A 110 7.66 -4.94 -8.52
CA LEU A 110 8.09 -5.85 -7.45
C LEU A 110 9.58 -5.68 -7.13
N THR A 111 10.42 -5.35 -8.12
CA THR A 111 11.84 -5.02 -7.88
C THR A 111 11.97 -3.77 -7.02
N THR A 112 11.24 -2.70 -7.34
CA THR A 112 11.24 -1.48 -6.52
C THR A 112 10.71 -1.74 -5.11
N LEU A 113 9.62 -2.51 -4.98
CA LEU A 113 9.08 -2.85 -3.67
C LEU A 113 10.05 -3.68 -2.83
N ALA A 114 10.78 -4.61 -3.45
CA ALA A 114 11.74 -5.45 -2.77
C ALA A 114 12.84 -4.64 -2.05
N GLU A 115 13.31 -3.55 -2.66
CA GLU A 115 14.34 -2.68 -2.06
C GLU A 115 13.81 -1.91 -0.84
N THR A 116 12.54 -1.52 -0.87
CA THR A 116 11.90 -0.69 0.17
C THR A 116 11.31 -1.51 1.33
N HIS A 117 10.75 -2.68 1.06
CA HIS A 117 9.99 -3.49 2.01
C HIS A 117 10.79 -4.73 2.43
N LEU A 118 11.72 -4.53 3.38
CA LEU A 118 12.58 -5.61 3.90
C LEU A 118 11.81 -6.63 4.75
N GLU A 119 10.62 -6.30 5.21
CA GLU A 119 9.76 -7.21 5.97
C GLU A 119 9.18 -8.35 5.10
N THR A 120 9.21 -8.19 3.78
CA THR A 120 8.59 -9.09 2.81
C THR A 120 9.62 -9.58 1.81
N LYS A 121 9.68 -10.90 1.64
CA LYS A 121 10.55 -11.51 0.64
C LYS A 121 9.88 -11.47 -0.73
N PHE A 122 10.50 -10.82 -1.72
CA PHE A 122 10.01 -10.81 -3.09
C PHE A 122 10.81 -11.78 -3.96
N CYS A 123 10.11 -12.64 -4.69
CA CYS A 123 10.71 -13.61 -5.58
C CYS A 123 9.90 -13.76 -6.86
N ARG A 124 10.52 -14.35 -7.88
CA ARG A 124 9.82 -14.80 -9.09
C ARG A 124 10.16 -16.24 -9.42
N MET A 125 9.29 -16.91 -10.15
CA MET A 125 9.52 -18.27 -10.60
C MET A 125 8.87 -18.48 -11.96
N ASN A 126 9.58 -19.14 -12.87
CA ASN A 126 9.03 -19.47 -14.17
C ASN A 126 7.96 -20.55 -14.01
N ALA A 127 6.73 -20.23 -14.41
CA ALA A 127 5.58 -21.13 -14.28
C ALA A 127 5.76 -22.44 -15.06
N GLU A 128 6.41 -22.42 -16.23
CA GLU A 128 6.67 -23.60 -17.08
C GLU A 128 7.68 -24.57 -16.43
N LYS A 129 8.51 -24.08 -15.52
CA LYS A 129 9.45 -24.93 -14.75
C LYS A 129 8.84 -25.42 -13.44
N ALA A 130 7.65 -24.95 -13.10
CA ALA A 130 7.03 -25.12 -11.79
C ALA A 130 5.64 -25.76 -11.86
N ASP A 131 5.43 -26.69 -12.81
CA ASP A 131 4.14 -27.35 -13.07
C ASP A 131 3.42 -27.86 -11.81
N TYR A 132 4.15 -28.48 -10.88
CA TYR A 132 3.57 -28.95 -9.62
C TYR A 132 2.97 -27.81 -8.80
N LEU A 133 3.66 -26.67 -8.70
CA LEU A 133 3.19 -25.52 -7.93
C LEU A 133 2.04 -24.83 -8.66
N VAL A 134 2.10 -24.72 -9.98
CA VAL A 134 1.01 -24.20 -10.82
C VAL A 134 -0.27 -25.00 -10.59
N GLN A 135 -0.20 -26.34 -10.64
CA GLN A 135 -1.35 -27.21 -10.39
C GLN A 135 -1.80 -27.17 -8.93
N LYS A 136 -0.86 -27.22 -7.98
CA LYS A 136 -1.17 -27.27 -6.54
C LYS A 136 -1.82 -25.98 -6.03
N LEU A 137 -1.38 -24.83 -6.55
CA LEU A 137 -1.92 -23.52 -6.22
C LEU A 137 -3.16 -23.17 -7.06
N GLY A 138 -3.45 -23.91 -8.14
CA GLY A 138 -4.58 -23.62 -9.01
C GLY A 138 -4.38 -22.33 -9.82
N ILE A 139 -3.15 -22.13 -10.31
CA ILE A 139 -2.82 -21.00 -11.17
C ILE A 139 -3.36 -21.29 -12.57
N TRP A 140 -4.38 -20.53 -12.98
CA TRP A 140 -5.04 -20.68 -14.29
C TRP A 140 -4.70 -19.53 -15.25
N MET A 141 -4.19 -18.41 -14.74
CA MET A 141 -3.79 -17.24 -15.52
C MET A 141 -2.41 -16.74 -15.08
N ILE A 142 -1.62 -16.27 -16.06
CA ILE A 142 -0.33 -15.59 -15.85
C ILE A 142 -0.46 -14.16 -16.41
N PRO A 143 0.16 -13.12 -15.80
CA PRO A 143 0.97 -13.18 -14.57
C PRO A 143 0.15 -13.59 -13.35
N CYS A 144 0.75 -14.35 -12.43
CA CYS A 144 0.14 -14.65 -11.13
C CYS A 144 1.07 -14.27 -10.00
N VAL A 145 0.58 -13.50 -9.02
CA VAL A 145 1.35 -13.13 -7.82
C VAL A 145 0.72 -13.81 -6.62
N ALA A 146 1.44 -14.79 -6.04
CA ALA A 146 1.02 -15.48 -4.83
C ALA A 146 1.49 -14.70 -3.59
N LEU A 147 0.54 -14.33 -2.74
CA LEU A 147 0.77 -13.60 -1.49
C LEU A 147 0.77 -14.60 -0.34
N ILE A 148 1.90 -14.72 0.33
CA ILE A 148 2.16 -15.73 1.36
C ILE A 148 2.37 -15.02 2.69
N LYS A 149 1.65 -15.47 3.71
CA LYS A 149 1.84 -15.05 5.09
C LYS A 149 1.80 -16.26 6.00
N ASN A 150 2.71 -16.34 6.96
CA ASN A 150 2.75 -17.43 7.94
C ASN A 150 2.67 -18.82 7.30
N LYS A 151 3.47 -19.04 6.24
CA LYS A 151 3.58 -20.31 5.49
C LYS A 151 2.32 -20.72 4.72
N SER A 152 1.33 -19.85 4.62
CA SER A 152 0.07 -20.09 3.91
C SER A 152 -0.15 -19.03 2.84
N VAL A 153 -0.75 -19.43 1.72
CA VAL A 153 -1.16 -18.48 0.67
C VAL A 153 -2.41 -17.77 1.16
N VAL A 154 -2.33 -16.46 1.34
CA VAL A 154 -3.45 -15.60 1.78
C VAL A 154 -4.30 -15.17 0.58
N HIS A 155 -3.65 -14.85 -0.53
CA HIS A 155 -4.32 -14.39 -1.75
C HIS A 155 -3.46 -14.71 -2.97
N MET A 156 -4.09 -14.84 -4.14
CA MET A 156 -3.39 -14.94 -5.42
C MET A 156 -3.99 -13.97 -6.41
N LEU A 157 -3.16 -13.03 -6.86
CA LEU A 157 -3.52 -12.09 -7.91
C LEU A 157 -3.26 -12.75 -9.26
N GLN A 158 -4.31 -13.27 -9.90
CA GLN A 158 -4.22 -13.95 -11.19
C GLN A 158 -4.68 -13.01 -12.29
N GLY A 159 -3.74 -12.48 -13.08
CA GLY A 159 -3.97 -11.41 -14.04
C GLY A 159 -3.75 -10.01 -13.46
N LEU A 160 -4.31 -9.00 -14.12
CA LEU A 160 -4.18 -7.58 -13.73
C LEU A 160 -5.50 -6.94 -13.30
N ASP A 161 -6.61 -7.69 -13.29
CA ASP A 161 -7.95 -7.14 -13.04
C ASP A 161 -8.05 -6.42 -11.70
N GLU A 162 -7.46 -7.01 -10.65
CA GLU A 162 -7.39 -6.42 -9.31
C GLU A 162 -6.45 -5.19 -9.23
N LEU A 163 -5.60 -5.00 -10.24
CA LEU A 163 -4.74 -3.82 -10.40
C LEU A 163 -5.35 -2.79 -11.37
N GLY A 164 -6.65 -2.92 -11.68
CA GLY A 164 -7.37 -2.04 -12.59
C GLY A 164 -7.43 -2.53 -14.03
N GLY A 165 -7.00 -3.76 -14.32
CA GLY A 165 -7.09 -4.39 -15.64
C GLY A 165 -6.20 -3.75 -16.71
N THR A 166 -5.23 -2.93 -16.30
CA THR A 166 -4.31 -2.21 -17.19
C THR A 166 -2.87 -2.43 -16.76
N ASP A 167 -1.93 -2.10 -17.64
CA ASP A 167 -0.50 -2.09 -17.37
C ASP A 167 0.01 -0.79 -16.71
N GLN A 168 -0.87 0.18 -16.47
CA GLN A 168 -0.51 1.53 -16.04
C GLN A 168 -0.63 1.76 -14.53
N PHE A 169 -0.76 0.71 -13.71
CA PHE A 169 -0.85 0.85 -12.26
C PHE A 169 0.48 1.32 -11.67
N SER A 170 0.41 2.06 -10.55
CA SER A 170 1.62 2.59 -9.91
C SER A 170 2.20 1.59 -8.90
N THR A 171 3.50 1.73 -8.62
CA THR A 171 4.16 0.98 -7.51
C THR A 171 3.51 1.30 -6.16
N HIS A 172 3.05 2.55 -5.99
CA HIS A 172 2.41 3.01 -4.77
C HIS A 172 1.06 2.31 -4.55
N PHE A 173 0.25 2.19 -5.60
CA PHE A 173 -1.00 1.44 -5.55
C PHE A 173 -0.75 -0.05 -5.29
N LEU A 174 0.24 -0.66 -5.96
CA LEU A 174 0.60 -2.06 -5.69
C LEU A 174 1.03 -2.26 -4.23
N ALA A 175 1.82 -1.34 -3.66
CA ALA A 175 2.20 -1.39 -2.25
C ALA A 175 0.97 -1.36 -1.34
N TYR A 176 0.07 -0.40 -1.56
CA TYR A 176 -1.18 -0.30 -0.81
C TYR A 176 -2.03 -1.57 -0.95
N TYR A 177 -2.18 -2.09 -2.17
CA TYR A 177 -2.94 -3.31 -2.42
C TYR A 177 -2.36 -4.50 -1.64
N LEU A 178 -1.04 -4.69 -1.69
CA LEU A 178 -0.35 -5.73 -0.94
C LEU A 178 -0.48 -5.53 0.59
N SER A 179 -0.50 -4.30 1.07
CA SER A 179 -0.71 -4.02 2.50
C SER A 179 -2.13 -4.35 2.95
N THR A 180 -3.14 -4.21 2.09
CA THR A 180 -4.52 -4.62 2.42
C THR A 180 -4.66 -6.13 2.69
N LYS A 181 -3.68 -6.92 2.22
CA LYS A 181 -3.59 -8.38 2.43
C LYS A 181 -2.61 -8.74 3.56
N ASP A 182 -2.13 -7.73 4.30
CA ASP A 182 -1.15 -7.81 5.36
C ASP A 182 0.18 -8.50 4.98
N VAL A 183 0.59 -8.44 3.71
CA VAL A 183 1.87 -9.02 3.27
C VAL A 183 3.01 -8.01 3.21
N LEU A 184 2.75 -6.72 3.42
CA LEU A 184 3.77 -5.68 3.63
C LEU A 184 3.21 -4.53 4.48
N LYS A 185 4.07 -3.64 4.98
CA LYS A 185 3.65 -2.46 5.73
C LYS A 185 3.59 -1.23 4.82
N PHE A 186 2.50 -0.49 4.89
CA PHE A 186 2.31 0.72 4.09
C PHE A 186 1.96 1.90 5.01
N ASP A 187 2.86 2.88 5.07
CA ASP A 187 2.78 4.02 6.00
C ASP A 187 2.28 5.31 5.31
N SER A 188 1.62 5.20 4.15
CA SER A 188 1.09 6.33 3.38
C SER A 188 -0.44 6.35 3.35
N PRO A 189 -1.08 7.49 3.03
CA PRO A 189 -2.51 7.53 2.78
C PRO A 189 -2.92 6.58 1.66
N PRO A 190 -4.15 6.00 1.69
CA PRO A 190 -4.65 5.21 0.58
C PRO A 190 -4.62 6.00 -0.72
N PRO A 191 -4.19 5.39 -1.84
CA PRO A 191 -4.17 6.02 -3.15
C PRO A 191 -5.59 6.34 -3.63
N GLU A 192 -5.76 7.46 -4.32
CA GLU A 192 -7.06 7.88 -4.88
C GLU A 192 -7.44 7.08 -6.14
N SER A 193 -6.45 6.50 -6.83
CA SER A 193 -6.64 5.69 -8.05
C SER A 193 -5.55 4.64 -8.22
N THR A 194 -5.73 3.70 -9.14
CA THR A 194 -4.71 2.67 -9.47
C THR A 194 -3.44 3.26 -10.06
N THR A 195 -3.52 4.47 -10.63
CA THR A 195 -2.41 5.21 -11.24
C THR A 195 -1.76 6.22 -10.30
N ASP A 196 -2.29 6.40 -9.08
CA ASP A 196 -1.79 7.38 -8.12
C ASP A 196 -0.40 7.01 -7.65
N THR A 197 0.58 7.90 -7.85
CA THR A 197 1.98 7.66 -7.50
C THR A 197 2.32 8.03 -6.05
N GLY A 198 1.37 8.58 -5.29
CA GLY A 198 1.59 9.11 -3.94
C GLY A 198 2.33 10.45 -3.92
N PHE A 199 2.66 11.00 -5.09
CA PHE A 199 3.21 12.35 -5.26
C PHE A 199 2.13 13.25 -5.84
N ALA A 200 2.03 14.47 -5.31
CA ALA A 200 1.15 15.49 -5.90
C ALA A 200 1.52 15.65 -7.39
N ALA A 201 0.54 15.46 -8.27
CA ALA A 201 0.73 15.66 -9.70
C ALA A 201 1.38 17.04 -9.92
N PRO A 202 2.44 17.15 -10.74
CA PRO A 202 3.00 18.46 -11.06
C PRO A 202 1.89 19.31 -11.65
N LYS A 203 1.53 20.40 -10.96
CA LYS A 203 0.55 21.37 -11.47
C LYS A 203 1.05 21.79 -12.86
N PRO A 204 0.20 21.77 -13.90
CA PRO A 204 0.63 22.20 -15.23
C PRO A 204 1.07 23.67 -15.15
N THR A 205 2.38 23.90 -15.22
CA THR A 205 2.97 25.23 -15.37
C THR A 205 2.87 25.63 -16.84
N GLY A 206 1.66 25.98 -17.27
CA GLY A 206 1.40 26.51 -18.60
C GLY A 206 0.33 27.60 -18.52
N PRO A 207 0.40 28.66 -19.34
CA PRO A 207 -0.63 29.68 -19.35
C PRO A 207 -1.96 29.03 -19.73
N ILE A 208 -2.95 29.20 -18.86
CA ILE A 208 -4.35 28.83 -19.10
C ILE A 208 -4.78 29.60 -20.35
N LYS A 209 -4.86 28.92 -21.50
CA LYS A 209 -5.56 29.48 -22.65
C LYS A 209 -7.04 29.49 -22.29
N GLN A 210 -7.54 30.65 -21.86
CA GLN A 210 -8.97 30.92 -21.85
C GLN A 210 -9.44 30.77 -23.30
N SER A 211 -10.14 29.69 -23.61
CA SER A 211 -10.95 29.61 -24.81
C SER A 211 -12.10 30.59 -24.62
N VAL A 212 -11.96 31.79 -25.20
CA VAL A 212 -13.05 32.73 -25.42
C VAL A 212 -14.08 31.99 -26.28
N PHE A 213 -15.24 31.72 -25.69
CA PHE A 213 -16.44 31.36 -26.43
C PHE A 213 -16.81 32.55 -27.31
N ASP A 214 -16.40 32.50 -28.57
CA ASP A 214 -16.84 33.47 -29.58
C ASP A 214 -18.22 33.02 -30.09
N TYR A 215 -19.28 33.53 -29.45
CA TYR A 215 -20.62 33.54 -30.02
C TYR A 215 -20.62 34.60 -31.12
N ASN A 216 -20.31 34.20 -32.35
CA ASN A 216 -20.58 35.02 -33.52
C ASN A 216 -22.10 35.04 -33.73
N SER A 217 -22.74 36.08 -33.21
CA SER A 217 -24.10 36.47 -33.54
C SER A 217 -24.07 37.36 -34.78
N ASP A 218 -25.01 37.08 -35.69
CA ASP A 218 -25.32 37.76 -36.94
C ASP A 218 -25.13 39.28 -36.93
N ASP A 219 -24.65 39.84 -38.04
CA ASP A 219 -25.37 40.94 -38.71
C ASP A 219 -24.93 41.08 -40.18
N ASP A 220 -25.94 41.32 -40.99
CA ASP A 220 -25.99 41.43 -42.45
C ASP A 220 -25.17 42.61 -43.02
N ASP A 221 -24.70 42.48 -44.26
CA ASP A 221 -25.08 43.40 -45.37
C ASP A 221 -24.22 43.12 -46.62
N TYR A 222 -24.94 42.77 -47.70
CA TYR A 222 -24.44 42.67 -49.08
C TYR A 222 -24.78 43.98 -49.80
N ASP A 223 -23.78 44.66 -50.35
CA ASP A 223 -23.91 45.52 -51.54
C ASP A 223 -22.58 45.52 -52.34
#